data_AF-A0A645JJV8-F1
#
_entry.id   AF-A0A645JJV8-F1
#
_cell.length_a   1.000
_cell.length_b   1.000
_cell.length_c   1.000
_cell.angle_alpha   90.00
_cell.angle_beta   90.00
_cell.angle_gamma   90.00
#
_symmetry.space_group_name_H-M   'P 1'
#
loop_
_entity.id
_entity.type
_entity.pdbx_description
1 polymer ?
#
loop_
_entity_poly.entity_id
_entity_poly.type
_entity_poly.pdbx_seq_one_letter_code
_entity_poly.pdbx_strand_id
1 'polypeptide(L)'
;MKPKRGVSTKRAFEQLNLLQLTHPDARAVQACLMANDYPGLLSRMGNDLQSSAALFVPEIELLITDLKKFGFDQALMSGSGSTVFGITQDENLVNRAISVFQRRYPFVKKTKIIDI
;
A
#
# COMPACT_ATOMS: atom_id res chain seq x y z
N MET A 1 3.89 -5.15 5.01
CA MET A 1 3.26 -6.39 5.54
C MET A 1 2.86 -7.28 4.37
N LYS A 2 2.89 -8.61 4.51
CA LYS A 2 2.54 -9.53 3.41
C LYS A 2 1.59 -10.64 3.88
N PRO A 3 0.47 -10.90 3.17
CA PRO A 3 -0.34 -12.09 3.35
C PRO A 3 0.45 -13.38 3.08
N LYS A 4 -0.08 -14.52 3.57
CA LYS A 4 0.51 -15.84 3.28
C LYS A 4 0.43 -16.20 1.80
N ARG A 5 -0.68 -15.81 1.14
CA ARG A 5 -0.87 -16.01 -0.30
C ARG A 5 -0.24 -14.86 -1.09
N GLY A 6 0.38 -15.21 -2.22
CA GLY A 6 0.89 -14.26 -3.21
C GLY A 6 0.06 -14.31 -4.49
N VAL A 7 0.30 -13.34 -5.36
CA VAL A 7 -0.19 -13.31 -6.74
C VAL A 7 1.01 -13.15 -7.66
N SER A 8 1.02 -13.87 -8.78
CA SER A 8 2.09 -13.67 -9.77
C SER A 8 1.85 -12.38 -10.54
N THR A 9 2.93 -11.69 -10.89
CA THR A 9 2.86 -10.47 -11.71
C THR A 9 2.03 -10.70 -12.97
N LYS A 10 2.29 -11.79 -13.71
CA LYS A 10 1.52 -12.17 -14.89
C LYS A 10 0.01 -12.19 -14.63
N ARG A 11 -0.45 -12.84 -13.55
CA ARG A 11 -1.88 -12.93 -13.23
C ARG A 11 -2.50 -11.58 -12.85
N ALA A 12 -1.76 -10.74 -12.12
CA ALA A 12 -2.23 -9.40 -11.76
C ALA A 12 -2.43 -8.53 -13.01
N PHE A 13 -1.55 -8.64 -14.00
CA PHE A 13 -1.67 -7.94 -15.28
C PHE A 13 -2.77 -8.53 -16.18
N GLU A 14 -2.92 -9.85 -16.25
CA GLU A 14 -3.95 -10.51 -17.08
C GLU A 14 -5.39 -10.14 -16.68
N GLN A 15 -5.61 -9.79 -15.41
CA GLN A 15 -6.92 -9.35 -14.91
C GLN A 15 -7.09 -7.83 -14.85
N LEU A 16 -6.10 -7.08 -15.36
CA LEU A 16 -6.19 -5.63 -15.38
C LEU A 16 -7.21 -5.20 -16.44
N ASN A 17 -8.33 -4.62 -16.00
CA ASN A 17 -9.32 -4.07 -16.92
C ASN A 17 -8.93 -2.65 -17.36
N LEU A 18 -8.23 -2.57 -18.49
CA LEU A 18 -7.75 -1.28 -19.05
C LEU A 18 -8.88 -0.28 -19.35
N LEU A 19 -10.10 -0.75 -19.62
CA LEU A 19 -11.23 0.12 -19.93
C LEU A 19 -11.80 0.82 -18.70
N GLN A 20 -11.55 0.29 -17.50
CA GLN A 20 -12.02 0.84 -16.22
C GLN A 20 -10.88 1.39 -15.37
N LEU A 21 -9.66 1.41 -15.91
CA LEU A 21 -8.47 1.77 -15.16
C LEU A 21 -8.34 3.29 -15.08
N THR A 22 -8.28 3.80 -13.86
CA THR A 22 -7.90 5.20 -13.61
C THR A 22 -6.46 5.20 -13.13
N HIS A 23 -5.54 5.54 -14.04
CA HIS A 23 -4.11 5.62 -13.73
C HIS A 23 -3.82 6.74 -12.73
N PRO A 24 -3.14 6.46 -11.61
CA PRO A 24 -2.61 7.49 -10.72
C PRO A 24 -1.71 8.46 -11.50
N ASP A 25 -1.91 9.76 -11.28
CA ASP A 25 -1.10 10.79 -11.92
C ASP A 25 0.28 10.87 -11.27
N ALA A 26 1.25 10.16 -11.86
CA ALA A 26 2.63 10.14 -11.40
C ALA A 26 3.28 11.53 -11.40
N ARG A 27 2.89 12.44 -12.31
CA ARG A 27 3.43 13.80 -12.36
C ARG A 27 2.91 14.62 -11.18
N ALA A 28 1.65 14.44 -10.82
CA ALA A 28 1.09 15.10 -9.64
C ALA A 28 1.71 14.57 -8.34
N VAL A 29 1.99 13.25 -8.25
CA VAL A 29 2.76 12.68 -7.12
C VAL A 29 4.16 13.28 -7.04
N GLN A 30 4.87 13.37 -8.17
CA GLN A 30 6.19 14.01 -8.24
C GLN A 30 6.15 15.47 -7.77
N ALA A 31 5.16 16.24 -8.23
CA ALA A 31 4.99 17.64 -7.82
C ALA A 31 4.79 17.77 -6.31
N CYS A 32 3.95 16.92 -5.70
CA CYS A 32 3.77 16.91 -4.24
C CYS A 32 5.06 16.56 -3.49
N LEU A 33 5.85 15.59 -3.98
CA LEU A 33 7.15 15.25 -3.39
C LEU A 33 8.12 16.44 -3.44
N MET A 34 8.23 17.12 -4.59
CA MET A 34 9.12 18.28 -4.75
C MET A 34 8.69 19.48 -3.90
N ALA A 35 7.39 19.63 -3.67
CA ALA A 35 6.82 20.70 -2.84
C ALA A 35 6.79 20.38 -1.33
N ASN A 36 7.27 19.19 -0.91
CA ASN A 36 7.07 18.67 0.45
C ASN A 36 5.59 18.68 0.91
N ASP A 37 4.67 18.52 -0.03
CA ASP A 37 3.23 18.51 0.21
C ASP A 37 2.76 17.10 0.60
N TYR A 38 2.93 16.78 1.88
CA TYR A 38 2.55 15.47 2.42
C TYR A 38 1.05 15.15 2.27
N PRO A 39 0.10 16.04 2.64
CA PRO A 39 -1.32 15.78 2.43
C PRO A 39 -1.67 15.56 0.95
N GLY A 40 -1.12 16.40 0.06
CA GLY A 40 -1.31 16.25 -1.38
C GLY A 40 -0.76 14.92 -1.90
N LEU A 41 0.42 14.52 -1.44
CA LEU A 41 1.01 13.21 -1.75
C LEU A 41 0.04 12.08 -1.39
N LEU A 42 -0.43 12.02 -0.14
CA LEU A 42 -1.31 10.95 0.35
C LEU A 42 -2.60 10.80 -0.47
N SER A 43 -3.17 11.92 -0.93
CA SER A 43 -4.40 11.93 -1.74
C SER A 43 -4.21 11.42 -3.17
N ARG A 44 -2.97 11.39 -3.67
CA ARG A 44 -2.63 11.05 -5.07
C ARG A 44 -1.99 9.67 -5.21
N MET A 45 -1.57 9.07 -4.10
CA MET A 45 -1.00 7.73 -4.13
C MET A 45 -2.03 6.71 -4.65
N GLY A 46 -1.60 5.80 -5.51
CA GLY A 46 -2.44 4.72 -6.01
C GLY A 46 -1.64 3.59 -6.62
N ASN A 47 -2.32 2.49 -6.91
CA ASN A 47 -1.76 1.33 -7.59
C ASN A 47 -2.81 0.66 -8.45
N ASP A 48 -2.62 0.75 -9.77
CA ASP A 48 -3.50 0.18 -10.81
C ASP A 48 -3.74 -1.32 -10.67
N LEU A 49 -2.74 -2.07 -10.18
CA LEU A 49 -2.81 -3.52 -10.05
C LEU A 49 -3.52 -3.96 -8.77
N GLN A 50 -3.84 -3.05 -7.86
CA GLN A 50 -4.37 -3.43 -6.55
C GLN A 50 -5.72 -4.13 -6.67
N SER A 51 -6.64 -3.58 -7.45
CA SER A 51 -7.97 -4.16 -7.66
C SER A 51 -7.88 -5.55 -8.29
N SER A 52 -7.03 -5.72 -9.31
CA SER A 52 -6.86 -7.01 -9.98
C SER A 52 -6.16 -8.05 -9.09
N ALA A 53 -5.17 -7.65 -8.29
CA ALA A 53 -4.52 -8.52 -7.31
C ALA A 53 -5.46 -8.93 -6.18
N ALA A 54 -6.32 -8.02 -5.71
CA ALA A 54 -7.28 -8.27 -4.63
C ALA A 54 -8.34 -9.32 -5.00
N LEU A 55 -8.67 -9.48 -6.29
CA LEU A 55 -9.53 -10.58 -6.77
C LEU A 55 -8.97 -11.97 -6.41
N PHE A 56 -7.64 -12.10 -6.37
CA PHE A 56 -6.97 -13.36 -6.06
C PHE A 56 -6.53 -13.47 -4.60
N VAL A 57 -6.20 -12.34 -3.97
CA VAL A 57 -5.76 -12.26 -2.57
C VAL A 57 -6.57 -11.17 -1.85
N PRO A 58 -7.82 -11.47 -1.45
CA PRO A 58 -8.69 -10.50 -0.76
C PRO A 58 -8.08 -9.95 0.54
N GLU A 59 -7.13 -10.68 1.15
CA GLU A 59 -6.37 -10.23 2.31
C GLU A 59 -5.61 -8.91 2.08
N ILE A 60 -5.36 -8.52 0.83
CA ILE A 60 -4.77 -7.21 0.48
C ILE A 60 -5.68 -6.08 0.95
N GLU A 61 -6.97 -6.10 0.59
CA GLU A 61 -7.93 -5.04 0.96
C GLU A 61 -8.25 -5.06 2.46
N LEU A 62 -8.28 -6.25 3.06
CA LEU A 62 -8.40 -6.39 4.52
C LEU A 62 -7.21 -5.72 5.24
N LEU A 63 -5.98 -5.94 4.75
CA LEU A 63 -4.78 -5.32 5.31
C LEU A 63 -4.78 -3.80 5.16
N ILE A 64 -5.17 -3.29 4.00
CA ILE A 64 -5.27 -1.84 3.76
C ILE A 64 -6.29 -1.22 4.71
N THR A 65 -7.45 -1.86 4.84
CA THR A 65 -8.52 -1.43 5.76
C THR A 65 -8.05 -1.47 7.21
N ASP A 66 -7.38 -2.54 7.62
CA ASP A 66 -6.87 -2.70 8.99
C ASP A 66 -5.82 -1.65 9.31
N LEU A 67 -4.89 -1.35 8.39
CA LEU A 67 -3.89 -0.30 8.57
C LEU A 67 -4.54 1.09 8.69
N LYS A 68 -5.50 1.42 7.82
CA LYS A 68 -6.24 2.69 7.89
C LYS A 68 -7.02 2.84 9.20
N LYS A 69 -7.74 1.78 9.62
CA LYS A 69 -8.45 1.76 10.91
C LYS A 69 -7.52 1.84 12.11
N PHE A 70 -6.30 1.30 11.99
CA PHE A 70 -5.30 1.40 13.04
C PHE A 70 -4.77 2.83 13.22
N GLY A 71 -4.88 3.66 12.18
CA GLY A 71 -4.53 5.09 12.21
C GLY A 71 -3.46 5.50 11.19
N PHE A 72 -3.08 4.63 10.25
CA PHE A 72 -2.13 5.02 9.20
C PHE A 72 -2.77 6.01 8.23
N ASP A 73 -2.00 7.02 7.84
CA ASP A 73 -2.45 8.12 6.98
C ASP A 73 -2.80 7.64 5.56
N GLN A 74 -2.07 6.64 5.06
CA GLN A 74 -2.40 5.93 3.83
C GLN A 74 -1.92 4.48 3.88
N ALA A 75 -2.59 3.58 3.14
CA ALA A 75 -2.14 2.22 2.93
C ALA A 75 -2.49 1.73 1.53
N LEU A 76 -1.55 1.05 0.88
CA LEU A 76 -1.66 0.57 -0.50
C LEU A 76 -0.87 -0.72 -0.70
N MET A 77 -1.19 -1.45 -1.76
CA MET A 77 -0.37 -2.55 -2.24
C MET A 77 0.92 -2.02 -2.90
N SER A 78 2.05 -2.71 -2.68
CA SER A 78 3.33 -2.44 -3.34
C SER A 78 3.49 -3.31 -4.59
N GLY A 79 3.73 -2.69 -5.75
CA GLY A 79 3.96 -3.38 -7.01
C GLY A 79 2.76 -4.24 -7.44
N SER A 80 2.99 -5.46 -7.90
CA SER A 80 1.94 -6.44 -8.24
C SER A 80 1.40 -7.22 -7.03
N GLY A 81 1.91 -6.97 -5.83
CA GLY A 81 1.44 -7.60 -4.59
C GLY A 81 2.12 -8.93 -4.21
N SER A 82 1.66 -9.59 -3.16
CA SER A 82 0.56 -9.21 -2.24
C SER A 82 1.00 -8.30 -1.08
N THR A 83 2.22 -7.77 -1.11
CA THR A 83 2.73 -6.90 -0.05
C THR A 83 1.93 -5.60 0.03
N VAL A 84 1.48 -5.23 1.22
CA VAL A 84 0.82 -3.96 1.55
C VAL A 84 1.75 -3.12 2.42
N PHE A 85 1.87 -1.84 2.13
CA PHE A 85 2.55 -0.87 2.98
C PHE A 85 1.53 0.12 3.57
N GLY A 86 1.82 0.60 4.77
CA GLY A 86 1.14 1.75 5.38
C GLY A 86 2.16 2.85 5.62
N ILE A 87 1.76 4.10 5.44
CA ILE A 87 2.59 5.30 5.68
C ILE A 87 1.98 6.08 6.83
N THR A 88 2.84 6.54 7.73
CA THR A 88 2.49 7.53 8.75
C THR A 88 3.72 8.32 9.20
N GLN A 89 3.49 9.52 9.75
CA GLN A 89 4.52 10.29 10.44
C GLN A 89 4.64 9.93 11.94
N ASP A 90 3.70 9.17 12.51
CA ASP A 90 3.76 8.74 13.91
C ASP A 90 4.54 7.42 14.08
N GLU A 91 5.81 7.52 14.52
CA GLU A 91 6.64 6.35 14.77
C GLU A 91 6.10 5.45 15.90
N ASN A 92 5.41 6.01 16.90
CA ASN A 92 4.81 5.23 17.98
C ASN A 92 3.65 4.39 17.45
N LEU A 93 2.86 4.93 16.51
CA LEU A 93 1.82 4.18 15.81
C LEU A 93 2.41 2.97 15.08
N VAL A 94 3.52 3.15 14.37
CA VAL A 94 4.21 2.05 13.67
C VAL A 94 4.65 0.96 14.65
N ASN A 95 5.23 1.33 15.79
CA ASN A 95 5.67 0.37 16.80
C ASN A 95 4.48 -0.43 17.36
N ARG A 96 3.36 0.24 17.70
CA ARG A 96 2.12 -0.42 18.14
C ARG A 96 1.58 -1.38 17.07
N ALA A 97 1.60 -0.94 15.81
CA ALA A 97 1.11 -1.74 14.68
C ALA A 97 1.92 -3.03 14.52
N ILE A 98 3.26 -2.96 14.58
CA ILE A 98 4.11 -4.15 14.50
C ILE A 98 3.76 -5.15 15.60
N SER A 99 3.65 -4.69 16.85
CA SER A 99 3.32 -5.56 17.98
C SER A 99 2.01 -6.32 17.77
N VAL A 100 1.02 -5.68 17.14
CA VAL A 100 -0.28 -6.29 16.83
C VAL A 100 -0.19 -7.24 15.63
N PHE A 101 0.34 -6.75 14.51
CA PHE A 101 0.24 -7.44 13.23
C PHE A 101 1.26 -8.57 13.05
N GLN A 102 2.41 -8.54 13.72
CA GLN A 102 3.42 -9.61 13.63
C GLN A 102 2.88 -10.98 14.09
N ARG A 103 1.83 -10.98 14.92
CA ARG A 103 1.14 -12.21 15.37
C ARG A 103 0.14 -12.75 14.35
N ARG A 104 -0.30 -11.91 13.41
CA ARG A 104 -1.37 -12.23 12.44
C ARG A 104 -0.85 -12.50 11.03
N TYR A 105 0.28 -11.93 10.66
CA TYR A 105 0.84 -12.04 9.30
C TYR A 105 2.27 -12.59 9.32
N PRO A 106 2.63 -13.45 8.34
CA PRO A 106 3.94 -14.10 8.32
C PRO A 106 5.11 -13.13 8.08
N PHE A 107 4.84 -11.93 7.55
CA PHE A 107 5.86 -10.93 7.29
C PHE A 107 5.38 -9.52 7.63
N VAL A 108 6.00 -8.95 8.65
CA VAL A 108 5.79 -7.57 9.11
C VAL A 108 7.16 -6.94 9.34
N LYS A 109 7.40 -5.79 8.70
CA LYS A 109 8.65 -5.03 8.80
C LYS A 109 8.34 -3.54 8.86
N LYS A 110 9.10 -2.85 9.70
CA LYS A 110 9.20 -1.38 9.73
C LYS A 110 10.31 -0.94 8.81
N THR A 111 10.09 0.17 8.13
CA THR A 111 11.11 0.87 7.35
C THR A 111 10.90 2.37 7.52
N LYS A 112 11.89 3.16 7.10
CA LYS A 112 11.79 4.62 7.02
C LYS A 112 12.33 5.07 5.67
N ILE A 113 11.76 6.15 5.14
CA ILE A 113 12.35 6.86 4.01
C ILE A 113 13.58 7.61 4.57
N ILE A 114 14.69 7.56 3.84
CA ILE A 114 15.91 8.30 4.19
C ILE A 114 15.96 9.56 3.34
N ASP A 115 16.31 10.68 3.96
CA ASP A 115 16.66 11.89 3.22
C ASP A 115 18.01 11.64 2.53
N ILE A 116 18.09 11.96 1.24
CA ILE A 116 19.28 11.79 0.38
C ILE A 116 19.94 13.16 0.19
#